data_AF-A0A818XID0-F1
#
_entry.id   AF-A0A818XID0-F1
#
_cell.length_a   1.000
_cell.length_b   1.000
_cell.length_c   1.000
_cell.angle_alpha   90.00
_cell.angle_beta   90.00
_cell.angle_gamma   90.00
#
_symmetry.space_group_name_H-M   'P 1'
#
loop_
_entity.id
_entity.type
_entity.pdbx_description
1 polymer ?
#
loop_
_entity_poly.entity_id
_entity_poly.type
_entity_poly.pdbx_seq_one_letter_code
_entity_poly.pdbx_strand_id
1 'polypeptide(L)'
;MNNRSNILTDNENKSPMIAQLDSLQRLKEVGWYWGPLSWMDAERLLKDKQDYSFIVRDSDHRHYFLAVTFKSQGNIHHTRIEHNSFGFYHSNTKSQCTSSDVVEFIENIIQHSKSGQFMFFIRSNLPGQPMTPVRLLYPMSRHAYMTSLKHIIRFVIHRQIRRDRIDDLDLPLRLQTFLKEPQIYTENIPSSSSSSDA
;
A
#
# COMPACT_ATOMS: atom_id res chain seq x y z
N MET A 1 18.18 15.61 -49.01
CA MET A 1 16.85 15.64 -48.39
C MET A 1 16.88 14.74 -47.16
N ASN A 2 17.19 15.32 -46.00
CA ASN A 2 17.18 14.62 -44.71
C ASN A 2 15.77 14.72 -44.12
N ASN A 3 15.05 13.61 -44.00
CA ASN A 3 13.88 13.54 -43.13
C ASN A 3 14.26 12.78 -41.85
N ARG A 4 14.61 13.56 -40.82
CA ARG A 4 14.53 13.15 -39.42
C ARG A 4 13.06 13.24 -39.00
N SER A 5 12.38 12.11 -38.85
CA SER A 5 11.13 12.05 -38.08
C SER A 5 11.49 11.91 -36.59
N ASN A 6 11.32 13.01 -35.87
CA ASN A 6 11.41 13.09 -34.42
C ASN A 6 10.39 12.14 -33.78
N ILE A 7 10.87 11.21 -32.97
CA ILE A 7 10.10 10.52 -31.95
C ILE A 7 9.95 11.52 -30.79
N LEU A 8 8.82 12.22 -30.73
CA LEU A 8 8.45 13.08 -29.61
C LEU A 8 7.37 12.36 -28.80
N THR A 9 7.84 11.75 -27.72
CA THR A 9 7.19 11.58 -26.40
C THR A 9 5.72 12.04 -26.28
N ASP A 10 4.77 11.11 -26.41
CA ASP A 10 3.39 11.24 -25.94
C ASP A 10 3.32 10.99 -24.42
N ASN A 11 3.71 11.96 -23.58
CA ASN A 11 3.60 11.76 -22.12
C ASN A 11 3.18 12.99 -21.30
N GLU A 12 2.46 13.96 -21.88
CA GLU A 12 2.16 15.22 -21.17
C GLU A 12 0.68 15.64 -21.20
N ASN A 13 -0.29 14.70 -21.16
CA ASN A 13 -1.69 15.05 -20.86
C ASN A 13 -2.61 13.85 -20.51
N LYS A 14 -2.24 13.03 -19.51
CA LYS A 14 -3.21 12.07 -18.93
C LYS A 14 -4.14 12.82 -17.97
N SER A 15 -5.46 12.74 -18.18
CA SER A 15 -6.44 13.30 -17.25
C SER A 15 -6.22 12.76 -15.82
N PRO A 16 -6.40 13.58 -14.77
CA PRO A 16 -6.08 13.21 -13.39
C PRO A 16 -6.84 11.94 -12.91
N MET A 17 -8.05 11.71 -13.41
CA MET A 17 -8.83 10.50 -13.13
C MET A 17 -8.21 9.23 -13.74
N ILE A 18 -7.62 9.33 -14.94
CA ILE A 18 -6.94 8.21 -15.60
C ILE A 18 -5.62 7.90 -14.89
N ALA A 19 -4.87 8.93 -14.50
CA ALA A 19 -3.65 8.76 -13.70
C ALA A 19 -3.93 8.09 -12.34
N GLN A 20 -5.05 8.45 -11.69
CA GLN A 20 -5.51 7.78 -10.46
C GLN A 20 -5.85 6.31 -10.70
N LEU A 21 -6.54 5.98 -11.81
CA LEU A 21 -6.91 4.61 -12.13
C LEU A 21 -5.67 3.75 -12.44
N ASP A 22 -4.71 4.29 -13.18
CA ASP A 22 -3.43 3.64 -13.48
C ASP A 22 -2.62 3.38 -12.19
N SER A 23 -2.56 4.36 -11.28
CA SER A 23 -1.89 4.21 -9.98
C SER A 23 -2.53 3.11 -9.12
N LEU A 24 -3.88 3.06 -9.07
CA LEU A 24 -4.61 2.02 -8.35
C LEU A 24 -4.42 0.63 -8.98
N GLN A 25 -4.27 0.53 -10.30
CA GLN A 25 -3.96 -0.75 -10.95
C GLN A 25 -2.56 -1.23 -10.57
N ARG A 26 -1.54 -0.36 -10.64
CA ARG A 26 -0.17 -0.69 -10.21
C ARG A 26 -0.10 -1.07 -8.74
N LEU A 27 -0.89 -0.43 -7.88
CA LEU A 27 -0.97 -0.74 -6.46
C LEU A 27 -1.40 -2.20 -6.19
N LYS A 28 -2.24 -2.78 -7.05
CA LYS A 28 -2.63 -4.19 -6.93
C LYS A 28 -1.49 -5.15 -7.26
N GLU A 29 -0.49 -4.71 -8.02
CA GLU A 29 0.63 -5.55 -8.46
C GLU A 29 1.77 -5.58 -7.46
N VAL A 30 1.94 -4.51 -6.67
CA VAL A 30 3.02 -4.43 -5.67
C VAL A 30 2.73 -5.26 -4.44
N GLY A 31 3.69 -6.08 -3.99
CA GLY A 31 3.49 -7.01 -2.88
C GLY A 31 3.28 -6.36 -1.51
N TRP A 32 3.72 -5.12 -1.30
CA TRP A 32 3.60 -4.40 -0.02
C TRP A 32 2.24 -3.73 0.20
N TYR A 33 1.35 -3.79 -0.78
CA TYR A 33 -0.04 -3.37 -0.63
C TYR A 33 -0.91 -4.56 -0.18
N TRP A 34 -1.66 -4.35 0.89
CA TRP A 34 -2.45 -5.37 1.58
C TRP A 34 -3.97 -5.19 1.43
N GLY A 35 -4.40 -4.20 0.64
CA GLY A 35 -5.82 -3.98 0.37
C GLY A 35 -6.60 -3.53 1.62
N PRO A 36 -7.87 -3.97 1.77
CA PRO A 36 -8.76 -3.61 2.88
C PRO A 36 -8.37 -4.37 4.15
N LEU A 37 -7.21 -4.04 4.68
CA LEU A 37 -6.67 -4.58 5.92
C LEU A 37 -6.96 -3.61 7.07
N SER A 38 -7.50 -4.12 8.18
CA SER A 38 -7.77 -3.28 9.35
C SER A 38 -6.47 -2.81 10.01
N TRP A 39 -6.52 -1.70 10.75
CA TRP A 39 -5.38 -1.23 11.52
C TRP A 39 -4.91 -2.25 12.59
N MET A 40 -5.84 -2.95 13.24
CA MET A 40 -5.52 -3.99 14.22
C MET A 40 -4.80 -5.18 13.59
N ASP A 41 -5.21 -5.60 12.40
CA ASP A 41 -4.55 -6.67 11.67
C ASP A 41 -3.16 -6.27 11.19
N ALA A 42 -3.01 -5.01 10.77
CA ALA A 42 -1.72 -4.44 10.42
C ALA A 42 -0.74 -4.44 11.60
N GLU A 43 -1.21 -4.10 12.81
CA GLU A 43 -0.40 -4.19 14.04
C GLU A 43 0.04 -5.63 14.31
N ARG A 44 -0.89 -6.60 14.21
CA ARG A 44 -0.56 -8.03 14.39
C ARG A 44 0.51 -8.51 13.42
N LEU A 45 0.42 -8.12 12.15
CA LEU A 45 1.39 -8.51 11.12
C LEU A 45 2.80 -7.95 11.38
N LEU A 46 2.89 -6.76 11.97
CA LEU A 46 4.15 -6.05 12.20
C LEU A 46 4.75 -6.30 13.59
N LYS A 47 3.97 -6.81 14.55
CA LYS A 47 4.39 -7.04 15.94
C LYS A 47 5.74 -7.75 16.06
N ASP A 48 5.89 -8.88 15.39
CA ASP A 48 7.08 -9.73 15.45
C ASP A 48 8.07 -9.47 14.31
N LYS A 49 7.97 -8.31 13.66
CA LYS A 49 8.86 -7.92 12.57
C LYS A 49 9.93 -6.97 13.07
N GLN A 50 10.98 -6.81 12.28
CA GLN A 50 12.07 -5.88 12.60
C GLN A 50 11.61 -4.42 12.47
N ASP A 51 12.32 -3.52 13.13
CA ASP A 51 12.10 -2.09 12.95
C ASP A 51 12.26 -1.69 11.48
N TYR A 52 11.50 -0.68 11.05
CA TYR A 52 11.40 -0.17 9.68
C TYR A 52 10.67 -1.11 8.70
N SER A 53 10.08 -2.21 9.20
CA SER A 53 9.09 -2.98 8.45
C SER A 53 7.80 -2.19 8.27
N PHE A 54 7.21 -2.29 7.08
CA PHE A 54 5.99 -1.55 6.75
C PHE A 54 5.09 -2.28 5.75
N ILE A 55 3.83 -1.85 5.74
CA ILE A 55 2.81 -2.22 4.77
C ILE A 55 1.98 -1.00 4.39
N VAL A 56 1.37 -1.04 3.21
CA VAL A 56 0.34 -0.09 2.79
C VAL A 56 -1.00 -0.80 2.71
N ARG A 57 -2.04 -0.15 3.20
CA ARG A 57 -3.40 -0.67 3.27
C ARG A 57 -4.41 0.41 2.93
N ASP A 58 -5.64 0.01 2.69
CA ASP A 58 -6.75 0.96 2.58
C ASP A 58 -6.94 1.67 3.92
N SER A 59 -7.29 2.96 3.84
CA SER A 59 -7.56 3.75 5.04
C SER A 59 -9.00 3.58 5.48
N ASP A 60 -9.19 3.36 6.79
CA ASP A 60 -10.52 3.30 7.42
C ASP A 60 -11.23 4.67 7.49
N HIS A 61 -10.56 5.74 7.05
CA HIS A 61 -11.06 7.12 7.12
C HIS A 61 -11.62 7.61 5.79
N ARG A 62 -12.82 8.19 5.81
CA ARG A 62 -13.58 8.66 4.64
C ARG A 62 -12.86 9.64 3.69
N HIS A 63 -11.86 10.36 4.18
CA HIS A 63 -11.13 11.39 3.40
C HIS A 63 -9.76 10.92 2.88
N TYR A 64 -9.35 9.68 3.19
CA TYR A 64 -8.05 9.14 2.77
C TYR A 64 -8.23 7.75 2.19
N PHE A 65 -7.66 7.51 1.01
CA PHE A 65 -7.76 6.21 0.35
C PHE A 65 -6.79 5.19 0.94
N LEU A 66 -5.60 5.63 1.37
CA LEU A 66 -4.52 4.75 1.80
C LEU A 66 -3.91 5.17 3.13
N ALA A 67 -3.40 4.19 3.85
CA ALA A 67 -2.61 4.35 5.06
C ALA A 67 -1.36 3.47 5.01
N VAL A 68 -0.26 3.98 5.56
CA VAL A 68 0.96 3.23 5.84
C VAL A 68 0.93 2.81 7.30
N THR A 69 1.22 1.54 7.56
CA THR A 69 1.49 1.05 8.91
C THR A 69 2.93 0.52 8.95
N PHE A 70 3.69 0.90 9.96
CA PHE A 70 5.09 0.52 10.06
C PHE A 70 5.58 0.43 11.50
N LYS A 71 6.69 -0.28 11.70
CA LYS A 71 7.35 -0.42 12.99
C LYS A 71 8.56 0.52 13.09
N SER A 72 8.71 1.21 14.22
CA SER A 72 9.86 2.07 14.51
C SER A 72 10.11 2.10 16.02
N GLN A 73 11.36 1.89 16.43
CA GLN A 73 11.76 1.91 17.84
C GLN A 73 10.91 0.96 18.70
N GLY A 74 10.60 -0.23 18.17
CA GLY A 74 9.75 -1.22 18.84
C GLY A 74 8.25 -0.92 18.83
N ASN A 75 7.82 0.28 18.42
CA ASN A 75 6.41 0.68 18.38
C ASN A 75 5.84 0.58 16.96
N ILE A 76 4.53 0.37 16.85
CA ILE A 76 3.82 0.37 15.57
C ILE A 76 3.10 1.71 15.41
N HIS A 77 3.22 2.30 14.23
CA HIS A 77 2.63 3.58 13.89
C HIS A 77 1.79 3.48 12.63
N HIS A 78 0.77 4.34 12.55
CA HIS A 78 -0.10 4.47 11.39
C HIS A 78 -0.07 5.91 10.88
N THR A 79 0.01 6.09 9.56
CA THR A 79 -0.05 7.41 8.93
C THR A 79 -0.85 7.32 7.64
N ARG A 80 -1.74 8.30 7.43
CA ARG A 80 -2.57 8.37 6.23
C ARG A 80 -1.80 9.06 5.11
N ILE A 81 -1.99 8.59 3.87
CA ILE A 81 -1.37 9.18 2.69
C ILE A 81 -2.34 10.21 2.11
N GLU A 82 -1.94 11.48 2.05
CA GLU A 82 -2.76 12.54 1.47
C GLU A 82 -2.59 12.59 -0.06
N HIS A 83 -3.70 12.78 -0.77
CA HIS A 83 -3.75 12.71 -2.24
C HIS A 83 -3.11 13.92 -2.95
N ASN A 84 -3.21 15.12 -2.37
CA ASN A 84 -2.72 16.36 -2.99
C ASN A 84 -1.35 16.82 -2.45
N SER A 85 -0.86 16.11 -1.43
CA SER A 85 0.28 16.49 -0.63
C SER A 85 0.95 15.21 -0.16
N PHE A 86 1.63 14.55 -1.08
CA PHE A 86 2.62 13.50 -0.80
C PHE A 86 3.82 14.13 -0.05
N GLY A 87 3.56 14.59 1.18
CA GLY A 87 4.38 15.51 1.95
C GLY A 87 5.30 14.82 2.92
N PHE A 88 6.49 14.46 2.45
CA PHE A 88 7.60 14.25 3.36
C PHE A 88 8.45 15.49 3.44
N TYR A 89 8.57 16.02 4.66
CA TYR A 89 9.47 17.13 4.94
C TYR A 89 10.90 16.61 4.92
N HIS A 90 11.67 16.98 3.90
CA HIS A 90 13.10 16.77 3.89
C HIS A 90 13.75 17.68 4.93
N SER A 91 14.69 17.14 5.71
CA SER A 91 15.36 17.88 6.78
C SER A 91 16.18 19.08 6.28
N ASN A 92 16.61 19.08 5.01
CA ASN A 92 17.50 20.11 4.47
C ASN A 92 16.87 21.00 3.38
N THR A 93 15.69 20.66 2.86
CA THR A 93 14.96 21.49 1.88
C THR A 93 13.48 21.35 2.18
N LYS A 94 12.74 22.45 2.26
CA LYS A 94 11.27 22.43 2.40
C LYS A 94 10.56 21.89 1.14
N SER A 95 11.20 21.01 0.37
CA SER A 95 10.67 20.40 -0.84
C SER A 95 9.94 19.12 -0.46
N GLN A 96 8.62 19.17 -0.57
CA GLN A 96 7.72 18.04 -0.46
C GLN A 96 7.91 17.15 -1.71
N CYS A 97 8.28 15.88 -1.53
CA CYS A 97 8.39 14.92 -2.62
C CYS A 97 7.00 14.54 -3.15
N THR A 98 6.44 15.33 -4.05
CA THR A 98 5.20 15.00 -4.74
C THR A 98 5.47 14.10 -5.94
N SER A 99 4.88 12.89 -5.96
CA SER A 99 4.70 12.12 -7.20
C SER A 99 3.21 12.06 -7.53
N SER A 100 2.86 11.89 -8.81
CA SER A 100 1.49 11.67 -9.24
C SER A 100 1.01 10.23 -8.98
N ASP A 101 1.95 9.30 -8.76
CA ASP A 101 1.71 7.89 -8.49
C ASP A 101 2.15 7.50 -7.07
N VAL A 102 1.27 6.82 -6.32
CA VAL A 102 1.55 6.29 -4.98
C VAL A 102 2.63 5.21 -4.99
N VAL A 103 2.71 4.40 -6.05
CA VAL A 103 3.74 3.35 -6.11
C VAL A 103 5.12 3.98 -6.21
N GLU A 104 5.28 4.94 -7.12
CA GLU A 104 6.51 5.71 -7.27
C GLU A 104 6.86 6.48 -5.98
N PHE A 105 5.85 7.04 -5.31
CA PHE A 105 6.02 7.71 -4.03
C PHE A 105 6.68 6.78 -3.00
N ILE A 106 6.10 5.60 -2.79
CA ILE A 106 6.58 4.62 -1.81
C ILE A 106 7.96 4.07 -2.22
N GLU A 107 8.22 3.86 -3.50
CA GLU A 107 9.54 3.43 -3.98
C GLU A 107 10.60 4.49 -3.73
N ASN A 108 10.30 5.75 -4.03
CA ASN A 108 11.18 6.89 -3.74
C ASN A 108 11.47 6.98 -2.23
N ILE A 109 10.46 6.86 -1.37
CA ILE A 109 10.65 6.80 0.09
C ILE A 109 11.67 5.74 0.49
N ILE A 110 11.52 4.52 -0.01
CA ILE A 110 12.38 3.39 0.36
C ILE A 110 13.82 3.67 -0.08
N GLN A 111 14.01 4.17 -1.30
CA GLN A 111 15.33 4.51 -1.83
C GLN A 111 16.02 5.57 -0.96
N HIS A 112 15.30 6.63 -0.61
CA HIS A 112 15.82 7.70 0.22
C HIS A 112 16.04 7.28 1.70
N SER A 113 15.22 6.37 2.21
CA SER A 113 15.42 5.76 3.53
C SER A 113 16.71 4.95 3.58
N LYS A 114 17.07 4.28 2.48
CA LYS A 114 18.31 3.51 2.35
C LYS A 114 19.54 4.41 2.26
N SER A 115 19.46 5.52 1.52
CA SER A 115 20.57 6.49 1.42
C SER A 115 20.84 7.25 2.72
N GLY A 116 19.91 7.19 3.69
CA GLY A 116 20.01 7.94 4.96
C GLY A 116 19.77 9.44 4.80
N GLN A 117 19.41 9.88 3.60
CA GLN A 117 19.21 11.29 3.27
C GLN A 117 17.83 11.80 3.71
N PHE A 118 16.86 10.90 3.92
CA PHE A 118 15.50 11.27 4.31
C PHE A 118 15.07 10.64 5.62
N MET A 119 14.40 11.47 6.42
CA MET A 119 13.72 11.10 7.65
C MET A 119 12.27 11.56 7.51
N PHE A 120 11.33 10.62 7.62
CA PHE A 120 9.92 10.95 7.66
C PHE A 120 9.54 11.42 9.04
N PHE A 121 8.53 12.25 9.13
CA PHE A 121 8.14 12.88 10.37
C PHE A 121 6.64 12.71 10.55
N ILE A 122 6.22 11.80 11.42
CA ILE A 122 4.80 11.74 11.80
C ILE A 122 4.54 12.93 12.73
N ARG A 123 3.50 13.71 12.41
CA ARG A 123 2.96 14.69 13.36
C ARG A 123 2.34 13.94 14.52
N SER A 124 2.89 14.12 15.72
CA SER A 124 2.20 13.70 16.93
C SER A 124 0.96 14.58 17.14
N ASN A 125 -0.14 13.97 17.56
CA ASN A 125 -1.36 14.71 17.94
C ASN A 125 -1.20 15.41 19.30
N LEU A 126 -0.08 15.19 20.00
CA LEU A 126 0.24 15.83 21.27
C LEU A 126 0.93 17.18 21.02
N PRO A 127 0.42 18.29 21.61
CA PRO A 127 1.04 19.59 21.47
C PRO A 127 2.44 19.60 22.10
N GLY A 128 3.44 20.06 21.33
CA GLY A 128 4.82 20.24 21.80
C GLY A 128 5.75 19.03 21.65
N GLN A 129 5.29 17.89 21.15
CA GLN A 129 6.17 16.75 20.90
C GLN A 129 6.96 16.94 19.60
N PRO A 130 8.29 16.70 19.59
CA PRO A 130 9.08 16.80 18.37
C PRO A 130 8.59 15.76 17.36
N MET A 131 8.67 16.13 16.07
CA MET A 131 8.32 15.20 15.01
C MET A 131 9.27 13.98 15.08
N THR A 132 8.71 12.76 15.04
CA THR A 132 9.52 11.54 15.18
C THR A 132 10.09 11.14 13.82
N PRO A 133 11.43 10.98 13.70
CA PRO A 133 12.04 10.48 12.49
C PRO A 133 11.66 9.02 12.22
N VAL A 134 11.26 8.74 10.99
CA VAL A 134 10.77 7.44 10.55
C VAL A 134 11.49 7.05 9.27
N ARG A 135 11.78 5.75 9.14
CA ARG A 135 12.36 5.15 7.93
C ARG A 135 11.50 3.97 7.50
N LEU A 136 11.25 3.85 6.20
CA LEU A 136 10.56 2.72 5.61
C LEU A 136 11.57 1.93 4.79
N LEU A 137 12.03 0.78 5.30
CA LEU A 137 13.12 0.01 4.69
C LEU A 137 12.68 -1.36 4.21
N TYR A 138 11.81 -2.03 4.96
CA TYR A 138 11.49 -3.43 4.76
C TYR A 138 10.03 -3.61 4.37
N PRO A 139 9.70 -3.50 3.06
CA PRO A 139 8.34 -3.75 2.58
C PRO A 139 7.93 -5.19 2.88
N MET A 140 6.83 -5.38 3.59
CA MET A 140 6.30 -6.72 3.83
C MET A 140 5.42 -7.16 2.67
N SER A 141 5.86 -8.22 1.98
CA SER A 141 5.11 -8.80 0.87
C SER A 141 3.93 -9.65 1.36
N ARG A 142 2.74 -9.37 0.85
CA ARG A 142 1.53 -10.20 1.05
C ARG A 142 1.64 -11.60 0.46
N HIS A 143 2.53 -11.81 -0.52
CA HIS A 143 2.66 -13.10 -1.21
C HIS A 143 3.05 -14.24 -0.25
N ALA A 144 3.73 -13.93 0.85
CA ALA A 144 4.03 -14.89 1.91
C ALA A 144 2.76 -15.40 2.65
N TYR A 145 1.61 -14.71 2.49
CA TYR A 145 0.34 -14.98 3.16
C TYR A 145 -0.78 -15.35 2.16
N MET A 146 -0.45 -15.50 0.87
CA MET A 146 -1.33 -16.01 -0.19
C MET A 146 -0.93 -17.44 -0.52
N THR A 147 -1.24 -18.39 0.36
CA THR A 147 -0.69 -19.75 0.28
C THR A 147 -1.59 -20.74 -0.44
N SER A 148 -2.92 -20.60 -0.39
CA SER A 148 -3.81 -21.57 -1.03
C SER A 148 -4.03 -21.29 -2.53
N LEU A 149 -4.13 -22.38 -3.30
CA LEU A 149 -4.47 -22.32 -4.72
C LEU A 149 -5.81 -21.62 -4.97
N LYS A 150 -6.83 -21.84 -4.11
CA LYS A 150 -8.13 -21.16 -4.22
C LYS A 150 -8.00 -19.64 -4.14
N HIS A 151 -7.11 -19.12 -3.29
CA HIS A 151 -6.90 -17.69 -3.10
C HIS A 151 -6.09 -17.08 -4.24
N ILE A 152 -5.10 -17.82 -4.74
CA ILE A 152 -4.35 -17.45 -5.95
C ILE A 152 -5.31 -17.35 -7.15
N ILE A 153 -6.15 -18.36 -7.36
CA ILE A 153 -7.16 -18.36 -8.43
C ILE A 153 -8.11 -17.17 -8.28
N ARG A 154 -8.62 -16.92 -7.07
CA ARG A 154 -9.47 -15.75 -6.80
C ARG A 154 -8.77 -14.45 -7.18
N PHE A 155 -7.52 -14.27 -6.78
CA PHE A 155 -6.74 -13.09 -7.11
C PHE A 155 -6.57 -12.92 -8.63
N VAL A 156 -6.26 -14.00 -9.36
CA VAL A 156 -6.13 -13.98 -10.82
C VAL A 156 -7.46 -13.61 -11.50
N ILE A 157 -8.58 -14.17 -11.04
CA ILE A 157 -9.92 -13.83 -11.55
C ILE A 157 -10.20 -12.33 -11.37
N HIS A 158 -9.94 -11.77 -10.19
CA HIS A 158 -10.14 -10.34 -9.92
C HIS A 158 -9.20 -9.40 -10.68
N ARG A 159 -8.11 -9.91 -11.26
CA ARG A 159 -7.26 -9.13 -12.18
C ARG A 159 -7.88 -9.02 -13.57
N GLN A 160 -8.66 -10.01 -14.00
CA GLN A 160 -9.21 -10.10 -15.34
C GLN A 160 -10.68 -9.65 -15.40
N ILE A 161 -11.42 -9.91 -14.33
CA ILE A 161 -12.86 -9.73 -14.25
C ILE A 161 -13.16 -8.77 -13.10
N ARG A 162 -13.93 -7.73 -13.38
CA ARG A 162 -14.38 -6.80 -12.35
C ARG A 162 -15.38 -7.48 -11.41
N ARG A 163 -15.41 -7.06 -10.15
CA ARG A 163 -16.26 -7.66 -9.10
C ARG A 163 -17.76 -7.66 -9.43
N ASP A 164 -18.23 -6.63 -10.14
CA ASP A 164 -19.61 -6.49 -10.62
C ASP A 164 -19.99 -7.49 -11.72
N ARG A 165 -19.01 -8.09 -12.40
CA ARG A 165 -19.19 -9.09 -13.45
C ARG A 165 -19.08 -10.53 -12.96
N ILE A 166 -18.87 -10.75 -11.66
CA ILE A 166 -18.77 -12.10 -11.10
C ILE A 166 -20.09 -12.86 -11.21
N ASP A 167 -21.22 -12.15 -11.17
CA ASP A 167 -22.55 -12.75 -11.32
C ASP A 167 -22.82 -13.26 -12.74
N ASP A 168 -22.11 -12.70 -13.73
CA ASP A 168 -22.19 -13.13 -15.14
C ASP A 168 -21.40 -14.43 -15.39
N LEU A 169 -20.63 -14.91 -14.40
CA LEU A 169 -19.91 -16.17 -14.51
C LEU A 169 -20.86 -17.32 -14.19
N ASP A 170 -20.96 -18.28 -15.12
CA ASP A 170 -21.70 -19.55 -14.98
C ASP A 170 -21.03 -20.49 -13.94
N LEU A 171 -20.92 -20.00 -12.71
CA LEU A 171 -20.29 -20.68 -11.58
C LEU A 171 -21.35 -21.02 -10.52
N PRO A 172 -21.18 -22.14 -9.80
CA PRO A 172 -21.98 -22.44 -8.61
C PRO A 172 -21.96 -21.29 -7.60
N LEU A 173 -23.10 -21.06 -6.91
CA LEU A 173 -23.28 -19.98 -5.93
C LEU A 173 -22.15 -19.92 -4.89
N ARG A 174 -21.68 -21.08 -4.41
CA ARG A 174 -20.57 -21.16 -3.46
C ARG A 174 -19.29 -20.50 -3.97
N LEU A 175 -18.97 -20.66 -5.25
CA LEU A 175 -17.80 -20.02 -5.86
C LEU A 175 -18.03 -18.53 -6.09
N GLN A 176 -19.23 -18.11 -6.48
CA GLN A 176 -19.57 -16.69 -6.59
C GLN A 176 -19.44 -16.00 -5.22
N THR A 177 -19.94 -16.61 -4.14
CA THR A 177 -19.77 -16.08 -2.77
C THR A 177 -18.31 -15.95 -2.38
N PHE A 178 -17.50 -16.98 -2.64
CA PHE A 178 -16.06 -16.96 -2.36
C PHE A 178 -15.31 -15.87 -3.15
N LEU A 179 -15.65 -15.67 -4.42
CA LEU A 179 -15.10 -14.59 -5.25
C LEU A 179 -15.58 -13.22 -4.77
N LYS A 180 -16.77 -13.12 -4.17
CA LYS A 180 -17.35 -11.88 -3.65
C LYS A 180 -16.93 -11.52 -2.22
N GLU A 181 -16.01 -12.22 -1.59
CA GLU A 181 -15.48 -11.80 -0.29
C GLU A 181 -14.72 -10.46 -0.40
N PRO A 182 -14.75 -9.60 0.63
CA PRO A 182 -14.13 -8.27 0.59
C PRO A 182 -12.60 -8.32 0.59
N GLN A 183 -12.00 -9.23 1.36
CA GLN A 183 -10.55 -9.35 1.48
C GLN A 183 -10.01 -10.33 0.43
N ILE A 184 -9.50 -9.81 -0.69
CA ILE A 184 -8.96 -10.59 -1.81
C ILE A 184 -7.44 -10.81 -1.66
N TYR A 185 -6.76 -10.04 -0.81
CA TYR A 185 -5.29 -10.00 -0.78
C TYR A 185 -4.68 -10.92 0.26
N THR A 186 -5.44 -11.36 1.28
CA THR A 186 -4.97 -12.26 2.33
C THR A 186 -6.01 -13.33 2.66
N GLU A 187 -5.55 -14.51 3.06
CA GLU A 187 -6.42 -15.63 3.44
C GLU A 187 -6.48 -15.80 4.97
N ASN A 188 -5.33 -15.71 5.63
CA ASN A 188 -5.20 -15.87 7.07
C ASN A 188 -4.30 -14.76 7.60
N ILE A 189 -4.90 -13.75 8.21
CA ILE A 189 -4.14 -12.88 9.09
C ILE A 189 -3.97 -13.70 10.37
N PRO A 190 -2.74 -13.92 10.87
CA PRO A 190 -2.54 -14.72 12.06
C PRO A 190 -3.40 -14.18 13.20
N SER A 191 -4.42 -14.96 13.59
CA SER A 191 -5.23 -14.69 14.76
C SER A 191 -4.36 -14.99 15.97
N SER A 192 -4.21 -14.02 16.86
CA SER A 192 -3.56 -14.25 18.15
C SER A 192 -4.46 -15.14 19.02
N SER A 193 -4.30 -16.46 18.88
CA SER A 193 -4.84 -17.49 19.77
C SER A 193 -3.90 -18.70 19.62
N SER A 194 -3.02 -19.06 20.55
CA SER A 194 -3.15 -19.11 22.01
C SER A 194 -1.75 -19.08 22.66
N SER A 195 -1.54 -18.16 23.59
CA SER A 195 -0.55 -18.31 24.67
C SER A 195 -1.22 -17.86 25.96
N SER A 196 -2.15 -18.68 26.39
CA SER A 196 -2.74 -18.70 27.73
C SER A 196 -3.21 -20.13 27.94
N ASP A 197 -2.35 -20.96 28.51
CA ASP A 197 -2.66 -21.72 29.73
C ASP A 197 -1.57 -22.77 30.01
N ALA A 198 -1.12 -22.75 31.28
CA ALA A 198 -0.24 -23.67 32.01
C ALA A 198 1.26 -23.68 31.70
#